data_AF-T1ALE5-F1
#
_entry.id   AF-T1ALE5-F1
#
_cell.length_a   1.000
_cell.length_b   1.000
_cell.length_c   1.000
_cell.angle_alpha   90.00
_cell.angle_beta   90.00
_cell.angle_gamma   90.00
#
_symmetry.space_group_name_H-M   'P 1'
#
loop_
_entity.id
_entity.type
_entity.pdbx_description
1 polymer ?
#
loop_
_entity_poly.entity_id
_entity_poly.type
_entity_poly.pdbx_seq_one_letter_code
_entity_poly.pdbx_strand_id
1 'polypeptide(L)' 'MRYHSSPDYHRDSAERIGILLVNSGTPDSPRPRDVRRFLARMLGDPRVVELPRILWLPILYGLILPLRPSKVAPKYR' A
#
# COMPACT_ATOMS: atom_id res chain seq x y z
N MET A 1 7.51 -2.55 -14.01
CA MET A 1 8.02 -1.16 -13.97
C MET A 1 9.26 -1.09 -14.85
N ARG A 2 9.26 -0.23 -15.86
CA ARG A 2 10.48 0.05 -16.62
C ARG A 2 11.30 1.01 -15.76
N TYR A 3 12.56 0.68 -15.50
CA TYR A 3 13.45 1.58 -14.77
C TYR A 3 13.74 2.78 -15.68
N HIS A 4 13.37 3.99 -15.24
CA HIS A 4 13.76 5.23 -15.90
C HIS A 4 15.02 5.71 -15.20
N SER A 5 16.19 5.40 -15.80
CA SER A 5 17.44 6.00 -15.37
C SER A 5 17.42 7.49 -15.66
N SER A 6 18.02 8.29 -14.78
CA SER A 6 18.26 9.71 -15.09
C SER A 6 19.15 9.78 -16.34
N PRO A 7 18.75 10.49 -17.41
CA PRO A 7 19.55 10.60 -18.64
C PRO A 7 20.96 11.14 -18.38
N ASP A 8 21.09 11.98 -17.36
CA ASP A 8 22.33 12.67 -16.98
C ASP A 8 23.17 11.89 -15.94
N TYR A 9 22.84 10.61 -15.69
CA TYR A 9 23.66 9.76 -14.82
C TYR A 9 24.94 9.34 -15.55
N HIS A 10 26.03 10.08 -15.31
CA HIS A 10 27.37 9.68 -15.74
C HIS A 10 28.10 9.03 -14.56
N ARG A 11 28.64 7.83 -14.77
CA ARG A 11 29.41 7.07 -13.77
C ARG A 11 30.61 7.84 -13.22
N ASP A 12 31.14 8.78 -14.01
CA ASP A 12 32.30 9.63 -13.67
C ASP A 12 31.90 10.98 -13.03
N SER A 13 30.61 11.17 -12.70
CA SER A 13 30.12 12.37 -12.01
C SER A 13 30.56 12.36 -10.54
N ALA A 14 30.75 13.54 -9.95
CA ALA A 14 30.95 13.68 -8.52
C ALA A 14 29.87 12.91 -7.72
N GLU A 15 30.27 12.19 -6.68
CA GLU A 15 29.36 11.40 -5.84
C GLU A 15 28.25 12.29 -5.26
N ARG A 16 27.01 11.81 -5.36
CA ARG A 16 25.82 12.49 -4.81
C ARG A 16 25.05 11.51 -3.93
N ILE A 17 24.57 12.01 -2.81
CA ILE A 17 23.70 11.24 -1.92
C ILE A 17 22.29 11.22 -2.52
N GLY A 18 21.81 10.02 -2.88
CA GLY A 18 20.43 9.80 -3.26
C GLY A 18 19.55 9.53 -2.03
N ILE A 19 18.48 10.29 -1.88
CA ILE A 19 17.50 10.08 -0.79
C ILE A 19 16.21 9.53 -1.40
N LEU A 20 15.81 8.33 -0.97
CA LEU A 20 14.55 7.71 -1.35
C LEU A 20 13.53 7.87 -0.22
N LEU A 21 12.52 8.72 -0.44
CA LEU A 21 11.40 8.87 0.47
C LEU A 21 10.27 7.90 0.08
N VAL A 22 9.95 6.96 0.97
CA VAL A 22 8.91 5.95 0.72
C VAL A 22 7.84 5.98 1.81
N ASN A 23 6.59 5.81 1.40
CA ASN A 23 5.45 5.58 2.26
C ASN A 23 4.50 4.61 1.54
N SER A 24 3.78 3.78 2.28
CA SER A 24 2.68 2.95 1.79
C SER A 24 1.54 3.75 1.16
N GLY A 25 1.47 5.04 1.46
CA GLY A 25 0.41 5.95 1.02
C GLY A 25 -0.82 5.88 1.93
N THR A 26 -1.86 6.62 1.56
CA THR A 26 -3.12 6.74 2.30
C THR A 26 -4.31 6.55 1.35
N PRO A 27 -5.51 6.25 1.88
CA PRO A 27 -6.71 6.29 1.04
C PRO A 27 -6.97 7.69 0.50
N ASP A 28 -7.53 7.79 -0.71
CA ASP A 28 -7.79 9.08 -1.38
C ASP A 28 -8.84 9.93 -0.64
N SER A 29 -9.70 9.30 0.15
CA SER A 29 -10.69 9.96 1.00
C SER A 29 -11.10 9.05 2.15
N PRO A 30 -11.74 9.58 3.22
CA PRO A 30 -12.28 8.77 4.31
C PRO A 30 -13.55 8.01 3.90
N ARG A 31 -13.97 8.05 2.63
CA ARG A 31 -15.15 7.33 2.15
C ARG A 31 -14.91 5.82 2.26
N PRO A 32 -15.90 5.03 2.73
CA PRO A 32 -15.79 3.58 2.87
C PRO A 32 -15.21 2.85 1.65
N ARG A 33 -15.57 3.30 0.44
CA ARG A 33 -15.11 2.71 -0.83
C ARG A 33 -13.59 2.85 -1.01
N ASP A 34 -13.05 4.03 -0.74
CA ASP A 34 -11.64 4.35 -0.95
C ASP A 34 -10.77 3.69 0.13
N VAL A 35 -11.28 3.68 1.38
CA VAL A 35 -10.67 2.92 2.49
C VAL A 35 -10.64 1.43 2.18
N ARG A 36 -11.75 0.85 1.68
CA ARG A 36 -11.79 -0.57 1.29
C ARG A 36 -10.77 -0.88 0.20
N ARG A 37 -10.66 -0.02 -0.82
CA ARG A 37 -9.68 -0.17 -1.91
C ARG A 37 -8.24 -0.08 -1.40
N PHE A 38 -7.96 0.83 -0.49
CA PHE A 38 -6.65 0.96 0.15
C PHE A 38 -6.30 -0.29 0.97
N LEU A 39 -7.20 -0.73 1.85
CA LEU A 39 -7.00 -1.90 2.70
C LEU A 39 -6.84 -3.20 1.90
N ALA A 40 -7.59 -3.36 0.81
CA ALA A 40 -7.46 -4.53 -0.05
C ALA A 40 -6.06 -4.63 -0.67
N ARG A 41 -5.46 -3.50 -1.06
CA ARG A 41 -4.08 -3.45 -1.57
C ARG A 41 -3.06 -3.72 -0.46
N MET A 42 -3.22 -3.08 0.70
CA MET A 42 -2.25 -3.18 1.79
C MET A 42 -2.27 -4.57 2.45
N LEU A 43 -3.45 -5.09 2.79
CA LEU A 43 -3.59 -6.40 3.44
C LEU A 43 -3.54 -7.57 2.46
N GLY A 44 -3.70 -7.32 1.15
CA GLY A 44 -3.54 -8.35 0.13
C GLY A 44 -2.08 -8.67 -0.21
N ASP A 45 -1.14 -7.84 0.26
CA ASP A 45 0.30 -8.02 0.06
C ASP A 45 0.84 -9.11 1.01
N PRO A 46 1.48 -10.18 0.49
CA PRO A 46 2.09 -11.22 1.31
C PRO A 46 3.25 -10.71 2.19
N ARG A 47 3.79 -9.52 1.92
CA ARG A 47 4.82 -8.87 2.76
C ARG A 47 4.24 -8.21 4.01
N VAL A 48 2.93 -7.95 4.02
CA VAL A 48 2.23 -7.35 5.17
C VAL A 48 1.59 -8.43 6.04
N VAL A 49 1.17 -9.55 5.43
CA VAL A 49 0.52 -10.66 6.12
C VAL A 49 1.18 -11.98 5.75
N GLU A 50 1.77 -12.65 6.74
CA GLU A 50 2.57 -13.87 6.56
C GLU A 50 1.74 -15.17 6.45
N LEU A 51 0.40 -15.06 6.45
CA LEU A 51 -0.50 -16.22 6.33
C LEU A 51 -0.56 -16.75 4.89
N PRO A 52 -0.77 -18.08 4.69
CA PRO A 52 -0.99 -18.65 3.36
C PRO A 52 -2.15 -17.97 2.63
N ARG A 53 -1.93 -17.54 1.37
CA ARG A 53 -2.91 -16.72 0.62
C ARG A 53 -4.28 -17.38 0.49
N ILE A 54 -4.32 -18.71 0.41
CA ILE A 54 -5.56 -19.48 0.31
C ILE A 54 -6.45 -19.32 1.55
N LEU A 55 -5.84 -19.21 2.74
CA LEU A 55 -6.57 -18.98 3.99
C LEU A 55 -6.87 -17.49 4.19
N TRP A 56 -5.92 -16.64 3.82
CA TRP A 56 -6.02 -15.20 4.07
C TRP A 56 -7.01 -14.47 3.16
N LEU A 57 -7.05 -14.79 1.86
CA LEU A 57 -7.93 -14.08 0.91
C LEU A 57 -9.42 -14.24 1.27
N PRO A 58 -9.95 -15.43 1.65
CA PRO A 58 -11.31 -15.56 2.14
C PRO A 58 -11.60 -14.70 3.38
N ILE A 59 -10.65 -14.63 4.33
CA ILE A 59 -10.80 -13.79 5.54
C ILE A 59 -10.79 -12.30 5.17
N LEU A 60 -9.89 -11.89 4.27
CA LEU A 60 -9.77 -10.52 3.80
C LEU A 60 -11.06 -10.06 3.11
N TYR A 61 -11.53 -10.80 2.11
CA TYR A 61 -12.70 -10.41 1.32
C TYR A 61 -14.05 -10.73 1.98
N GLY A 62 -14.11 -11.76 2.83
CA GLY A 62 -15.33 -12.20 3.50
C GLY A 62 -15.60 -11.52 4.85
N LEU A 63 -14.56 -11.20 5.61
CA LEU A 63 -14.69 -10.67 6.98
C LEU A 63 -14.15 -9.24 7.09
N ILE A 64 -12.90 -9.00 6.67
CA ILE A 64 -12.23 -7.73 6.93
C ILE A 64 -12.78 -6.58 6.08
N LEU A 65 -12.78 -6.72 4.75
CA LEU A 65 -13.22 -5.66 3.84
C LEU A 65 -14.70 -5.24 3.98
N PRO A 66 -15.66 -6.15 4.29
CA PRO A 66 -17.05 -5.74 4.51
C PRO A 66 -17.30 -5.17 5.92
N LEU A 67 -16.64 -5.68 6.98
CA LEU A 67 -16.94 -5.26 8.36
C LEU A 67 -16.18 -4.01 8.81
N ARG A 68 -15.00 -3.75 8.24
CA ARG A 68 -14.07 -2.73 8.72
C ARG A 68 -14.41 -1.27 8.36
N PRO A 69 -15.12 -0.93 7.27
CA PRO A 69 -15.41 0.48 6.98
C PRO A 69 -16.25 1.15 8.07
N SER A 70 -17.23 0.44 8.64
CA SER A 70 -18.13 0.97 9.68
C SER A 70 -17.46 1.18 11.03
N LYS A 71 -16.44 0.38 11.37
CA LYS A 71 -15.72 0.48 12.66
C LYS A 71 -14.56 1.47 12.67
N VAL A 72 -14.01 1.84 11.51
CA VAL A 72 -12.80 2.67 11.42
C VAL A 72 -13.09 4.09 10.91
N ALA A 73 -14.23 4.32 10.25
CA ALA A 73 -14.70 5.67 9.91
C ALA A 73 -14.72 6.66 11.10
N PRO A 74 -15.03 6.24 12.35
CA PRO A 74 -14.96 7.13 13.51
C PRO A 74 -13.54 7.56 13.90
N LYS A 75 -12.49 6.83 13.50
CA LYS A 75 -11.08 7.15 13.84
C LYS A 75 -10.44 8.18 12.90
N TYR A 76 -11.14 8.58 11.85
CA TYR A 76 -10.69 9.59 10.87
C TYR A 76 -11.44 10.93 11.00
N ARG A 77 -12.23 11.11 12.07
CA ARG A 77 -12.74 12.42 12.52
C ARG A 77 -11.88 12.92 13.67
#